data_AF-A0A3P7PTM9-F1
#
_entry.id   AF-A0A3P7PTM9-F1
#
_cell.length_a   1.000
_cell.length_b   1.000
_cell.length_c   1.000
_cell.angle_alpha   90.00
_cell.angle_beta   90.00
_cell.angle_gamma   90.00
#
_symmetry.space_group_name_H-M   'P 1'
#
loop_
_entity.id
_entity.type
_entity.pdbx_description
1 polymer ?
#
loop_
_entity_poly.entity_id
_entity_poly.type
_entity_poly.pdbx_seq_one_letter_code
_entity_poly.pdbx_strand_id
1 'polypeptide(L)'
;MKINFSVEKGNNSDTAVKLRHLEASLEQLKDSIESIVDISRDENYQSAKIASLKSQLQLKDSLITSFKKDGCPSDQVKEKRTKLVCVRCKCVIIDSNSTKFTNDKPFDLPKCEMKNSVDIEKEMIMHWYIVESLFEFDNIGVTNPDGGVKYLACSECEYGPIGFYCNDALHYYLAAERICLSNC
;
A
#
# COMPACT_ATOMS: atom_id res chain seq x y z
N MET A 1 -15.34 -70.37 -28.40
CA MET A 1 -14.36 -69.33 -28.02
C MET A 1 -13.39 -69.91 -27.01
N LYS A 2 -12.12 -70.14 -27.38
CA LYS A 2 -11.06 -70.54 -26.44
C LYS A 2 -10.24 -69.30 -26.13
N ILE A 3 -10.24 -68.87 -24.87
CA ILE A 3 -9.41 -67.77 -24.38
C ILE A 3 -8.07 -68.40 -23.97
N ASN A 4 -7.01 -68.10 -24.72
CA ASN A 4 -5.65 -68.50 -24.36
C ASN A 4 -5.10 -67.52 -23.31
N PHE A 5 -4.85 -68.01 -22.10
CA PHE A 5 -4.01 -67.32 -21.12
C PHE A 5 -2.56 -67.72 -21.35
N SER A 6 -1.76 -66.83 -21.96
CA SER A 6 -0.30 -66.93 -21.93
C SER A 6 0.17 -66.43 -20.57
N VAL A 7 0.61 -67.35 -19.71
CA VAL A 7 1.40 -67.01 -18.52
C VAL A 7 2.81 -66.66 -19.00
N GLU A 8 3.12 -65.37 -19.02
CA GLU A 8 4.50 -64.91 -19.07
C GLU A 8 5.19 -65.35 -17.77
N LYS A 9 6.20 -66.21 -17.86
CA LYS A 9 7.08 -66.55 -16.74
C LYS A 9 7.94 -65.32 -16.42
N GLY A 10 7.35 -64.38 -15.70
CA GLY A 10 8.06 -63.24 -15.12
C GLY A 10 9.12 -63.73 -14.16
N ASN A 11 10.33 -63.18 -14.28
CA ASN A 11 11.47 -63.50 -13.44
C ASN A 11 11.12 -63.19 -11.97
N ASN A 12 11.23 -64.16 -11.06
CA ASN A 12 10.81 -64.00 -9.65
C ASN A 12 11.48 -62.78 -8.96
N SER A 13 12.64 -62.36 -9.45
CA SER A 13 13.32 -61.14 -9.01
C SER A 13 12.54 -59.86 -9.34
N ASP A 14 11.92 -59.76 -10.52
CA ASP A 14 11.21 -58.57 -10.98
C ASP A 14 9.90 -58.38 -10.22
N THR A 15 9.19 -59.48 -9.94
CA THR A 15 7.98 -59.44 -9.09
C THR A 15 8.31 -59.01 -7.67
N ALA A 16 9.44 -59.47 -7.10
CA ALA A 16 9.89 -59.07 -5.77
C ALA A 16 10.32 -57.59 -5.70
N VAL A 17 10.90 -57.05 -6.78
CA VAL A 17 11.23 -55.61 -6.87
C VAL A 17 9.96 -54.77 -6.98
N LYS A 18 8.99 -55.17 -7.82
CA LYS A 18 7.70 -54.46 -7.95
C LYS A 18 6.91 -54.45 -6.64
N LEU A 19 6.88 -55.56 -5.90
CA LEU A 19 6.24 -55.63 -4.58
C LEU A 19 6.87 -54.65 -3.59
N ARG A 20 8.21 -54.62 -3.49
CA ARG A 20 8.91 -53.67 -2.61
C ARG A 20 8.64 -52.20 -2.99
N HIS A 21 8.53 -51.92 -4.29
CA HIS A 21 8.19 -50.57 -4.76
C HIS A 21 6.74 -50.17 -4.42
N LEU A 22 5.80 -51.11 -4.53
CA LEU A 22 4.40 -50.90 -4.12
C LEU A 22 4.28 -50.71 -2.61
N GLU A 23 5.00 -51.49 -1.80
CA GLU A 23 5.05 -51.34 -0.34
C GLU A 23 5.56 -49.95 0.06
N ALA A 24 6.66 -49.50 -0.56
CA ALA A 24 7.19 -48.14 -0.33
C ALA A 24 6.19 -47.05 -0.72
N SER A 25 5.49 -47.22 -1.86
CA SER A 25 4.48 -46.26 -2.32
C SER A 25 3.25 -46.22 -1.41
N LEU A 26 2.85 -47.37 -0.85
CA LEU A 26 1.77 -47.45 0.12
C LEU A 26 2.14 -46.77 1.45
N GLU A 27 3.37 -46.93 1.93
CA GLU A 27 3.81 -46.24 3.15
C GLU A 27 3.85 -44.72 2.93
N GLN A 28 4.36 -44.26 1.78
CA GLN A 28 4.34 -42.84 1.42
C GLN A 28 2.91 -42.27 1.31
N LEU A 29 1.96 -43.05 0.79
CA LEU A 29 0.55 -42.64 0.73
C LEU A 29 -0.06 -42.58 2.14
N LYS A 30 0.27 -43.52 3.02
CA LYS A 30 -0.18 -43.54 4.41
C LYS A 30 0.31 -42.31 5.18
N ASP A 31 1.60 -41.97 5.05
CA ASP A 31 2.17 -40.75 5.64
C ASP A 31 1.46 -39.48 5.10
N SER A 32 1.16 -39.46 3.80
CA SER A 32 0.42 -38.36 3.17
C SER A 32 -1.01 -38.24 3.73
N ILE A 33 -1.70 -39.37 3.97
CA ILE A 33 -3.05 -39.37 4.57
C ILE A 33 -3.01 -38.87 6.01
N GLU A 34 -2.01 -39.27 6.80
CA GLU A 34 -1.85 -38.79 8.18
C GLU A 34 -1.62 -37.27 8.22
N SER A 35 -0.83 -36.73 7.28
CA SER A 35 -0.64 -35.29 7.16
C SER A 35 -1.92 -34.51 6.83
N ILE A 36 -2.87 -35.11 6.10
CA ILE A 36 -4.17 -34.49 5.78
C ILE A 36 -5.04 -34.34 7.04
N VAL A 37 -4.94 -35.26 8.01
CA VAL A 37 -5.72 -35.19 9.25
C VAL A 37 -5.33 -33.96 10.09
N ASP A 38 -4.05 -33.61 10.12
CA ASP A 38 -3.58 -32.39 10.80
C ASP A 38 -4.07 -31.11 10.12
N ILE A 39 -4.16 -31.08 8.77
CA ILE A 39 -4.74 -29.95 8.03
C ILE A 39 -6.21 -29.74 8.42
N SER A 40 -6.98 -30.82 8.62
CA SER A 40 -8.40 -30.72 9.00
C SER A 40 -8.61 -30.19 10.44
N ARG A 41 -7.70 -30.48 11.37
CA ARG A 41 -7.73 -29.86 12.71
C ARG A 41 -7.47 -28.35 12.64
N ASP A 42 -6.56 -27.95 11.78
CA ASP A 42 -6.27 -26.53 11.53
C ASP A 42 -7.44 -25.83 10.80
N GLU A 43 -8.15 -26.53 9.90
CA GLU A 43 -9.30 -25.98 9.16
C GLU A 43 -10.40 -25.42 10.08
N ASN A 44 -10.76 -26.14 11.16
CA ASN A 44 -11.76 -25.66 12.12
C ASN A 44 -11.28 -24.41 12.86
N TYR A 45 -10.01 -24.39 13.27
CA TYR A 45 -9.41 -23.24 13.95
C TYR A 45 -9.31 -22.02 13.02
N GLN A 46 -8.86 -22.23 11.78
CA GLN A 46 -8.80 -21.20 10.74
C GLN A 46 -10.19 -20.67 10.41
N SER A 47 -11.19 -21.56 10.28
CA SER A 47 -12.58 -21.18 10.00
C SER A 47 -13.18 -20.34 11.13
N ALA A 48 -12.93 -20.71 12.39
CA ALA A 48 -13.35 -19.93 13.55
C ALA A 48 -12.66 -18.56 13.59
N LYS A 49 -11.35 -18.49 13.26
CA LYS A 49 -10.60 -17.24 13.18
C LYS A 49 -11.10 -16.34 12.05
N ILE A 50 -11.39 -16.89 10.87
CA ILE A 50 -11.97 -16.15 9.74
C ILE A 50 -13.36 -15.62 10.10
N ALA A 51 -14.21 -16.42 10.76
CA ALA A 51 -15.53 -15.98 11.21
C ALA A 51 -15.43 -14.82 12.21
N SER A 52 -14.51 -14.90 13.18
CA SER A 52 -14.23 -13.81 14.12
C SER A 52 -13.78 -12.52 13.42
N LEU A 53 -12.82 -12.62 12.47
CA LEU A 53 -12.35 -11.46 11.70
C LEU A 53 -13.47 -10.85 10.84
N LYS A 54 -14.32 -11.65 10.20
CA LYS A 54 -15.48 -11.16 9.44
C LYS A 54 -16.46 -10.40 10.33
N SER A 55 -16.71 -10.87 11.56
CA SER A 55 -17.55 -10.16 12.52
C SER A 55 -16.95 -8.80 12.92
N GLN A 56 -15.63 -8.73 13.11
CA GLN A 56 -14.94 -7.47 13.40
C GLN A 56 -15.02 -6.48 12.24
N LEU A 57 -14.86 -6.96 10.99
CA LEU A 57 -15.02 -6.12 9.79
C LEU A 57 -16.45 -5.56 9.70
N GLN A 58 -17.47 -6.37 9.96
CA GLN A 58 -18.86 -5.90 9.98
C GLN A 58 -19.12 -4.80 11.02
N LEU A 59 -18.51 -4.90 12.22
CA LEU A 59 -18.59 -3.85 13.24
C LEU A 59 -17.90 -2.57 12.77
N LYS A 60 -16.70 -2.69 12.18
CA LYS A 60 -15.96 -1.54 11.61
C LYS A 60 -16.75 -0.87 10.48
N ASP A 61 -17.33 -1.64 9.57
CA ASP A 61 -18.14 -1.11 8.47
C ASP A 61 -19.42 -0.44 8.96
N SER A 62 -20.05 -0.99 10.00
CA SER A 62 -21.20 -0.39 10.67
C SER A 62 -20.83 0.96 11.30
N LEU A 63 -19.66 1.03 11.95
CA LEU A 63 -19.14 2.27 12.53
C LEU A 63 -18.77 3.32 11.45
N ILE A 64 -18.13 2.89 10.36
CA ILE A 64 -17.88 3.77 9.20
C ILE A 64 -19.21 4.30 8.64
N THR A 65 -20.23 3.44 8.57
CA THR A 65 -21.56 3.82 8.09
C THR A 65 -22.26 4.78 9.06
N SER A 66 -22.09 4.64 10.38
CA SER A 66 -22.64 5.61 11.34
C SER A 66 -21.99 6.99 11.19
N PHE A 67 -20.67 7.06 11.01
CA PHE A 67 -19.99 8.34 10.76
C PHE A 67 -20.41 8.99 9.44
N LYS A 68 -20.76 8.19 8.42
CA LYS A 68 -21.31 8.71 7.16
C LYS A 68 -22.74 9.23 7.31
N LYS A 69 -23.56 8.69 8.23
CA LYS A 69 -24.95 9.14 8.43
C LYS A 69 -25.06 10.49 9.11
N ASP A 70 -24.15 10.81 10.03
CA ASP A 70 -24.09 12.14 10.66
C ASP A 70 -23.42 13.19 9.75
N GLY A 71 -22.84 12.76 8.63
CA GLY A 71 -22.25 13.60 7.60
C GLY A 71 -23.01 13.53 6.28
N CYS A 72 -24.07 14.33 6.14
CA CYS A 72 -24.80 14.67 4.90
C CYS A 72 -25.02 13.51 3.88
N PRO A 73 -26.27 13.06 3.67
CA PRO A 73 -26.56 12.03 2.67
C PRO A 73 -26.27 12.59 1.28
N SER A 74 -25.18 12.14 0.68
CA SER A 74 -24.93 12.36 -0.74
C SER A 74 -24.16 11.17 -1.29
N ASP A 75 -24.92 10.12 -1.63
CA ASP A 75 -24.68 9.33 -2.84
C ASP A 75 -24.90 10.22 -4.09
N GLN A 76 -24.08 11.26 -4.14
CA GLN A 76 -23.44 11.82 -5.31
C GLN A 76 -22.06 12.07 -4.74
N VAL A 77 -21.03 11.37 -5.19
CA VAL A 77 -19.66 11.84 -4.94
C VAL A 77 -19.50 13.09 -5.82
N LYS A 78 -20.19 14.18 -5.46
CA LYS A 78 -19.65 15.51 -5.68
C LYS A 78 -18.43 15.51 -4.80
N GLU A 79 -17.29 15.14 -5.37
CA GLU A 79 -15.99 15.31 -4.77
C GLU A 79 -16.00 16.72 -4.19
N LYS A 80 -16.12 16.82 -2.86
CA LYS A 80 -16.01 18.10 -2.19
C LYS A 80 -14.66 18.61 -2.65
N ARG A 81 -14.63 19.71 -3.41
CA ARG A 81 -13.38 20.31 -3.88
C ARG A 81 -12.61 20.71 -2.64
N THR A 82 -11.69 19.86 -2.23
CA THR A 82 -10.78 20.16 -1.15
C THR A 82 -9.64 20.98 -1.72
N LYS A 83 -9.20 21.97 -0.98
CA LYS A 83 -8.02 22.76 -1.35
C LYS A 83 -6.89 22.40 -0.41
N LEU A 84 -5.69 22.30 -0.96
CA LEU A 84 -4.49 22.21 -0.16
C LEU A 84 -4.04 23.64 0.14
N VAL A 85 -3.91 23.97 1.43
CA VAL A 85 -3.58 25.32 1.89
C VAL A 85 -2.28 25.31 2.70
N CYS A 86 -1.60 26.45 2.73
CA CYS A 86 -0.41 26.64 3.56
C CYS A 86 -0.76 26.44 5.04
N VAL A 87 0.05 25.67 5.78
CA VAL A 87 -0.17 25.46 7.22
C VAL A 87 -0.06 26.77 8.03
N ARG A 88 0.77 27.72 7.60
CA ARG A 88 1.02 29.02 8.26
C ARG A 88 -0.05 30.07 7.94
N CYS A 89 -0.09 30.56 6.70
CA CYS A 89 -0.94 31.69 6.32
C CYS A 89 -2.32 31.30 5.77
N LYS A 90 -2.58 30.00 5.57
CA LYS A 90 -3.83 29.46 5.03
C LYS A 90 -4.17 29.89 3.60
N CYS A 91 -3.23 30.46 2.84
CA CYS A 91 -3.42 30.70 1.41
C CYS A 91 -3.57 29.37 0.66
N VAL A 92 -4.33 29.38 -0.43
CA VAL A 92 -4.53 28.19 -1.27
C VAL A 92 -3.27 27.90 -2.06
N ILE A 93 -2.70 26.71 -1.91
CA ILE A 93 -1.52 26.27 -2.67
C ILE A 93 -1.96 25.64 -3.99
N ILE A 94 -2.97 24.75 -3.97
CA ILE A 94 -3.45 24.00 -5.14
C ILE A 94 -4.84 23.39 -4.86
N ASP A 95 -5.62 23.13 -5.89
CA ASP A 95 -6.83 22.30 -5.81
C ASP A 95 -6.46 20.82 -5.63
N SER A 96 -7.05 20.12 -4.67
CA SER A 96 -6.68 18.72 -4.41
C SER A 96 -6.88 17.80 -5.61
N ASN A 97 -7.80 18.13 -6.50
CA ASN A 97 -8.11 17.32 -7.69
C ASN A 97 -6.99 17.35 -8.73
N SER A 98 -6.11 18.36 -8.67
CA SER A 98 -4.89 18.48 -9.46
C SER A 98 -3.70 17.74 -8.83
N THR A 99 -3.94 16.86 -7.86
CA THR A 99 -2.88 16.15 -7.16
C THR A 99 -3.13 14.66 -7.07
N LYS A 100 -2.06 13.87 -7.10
CA LYS A 100 -2.09 12.43 -6.83
C LYS A 100 -1.39 12.15 -5.50
N PHE A 101 -2.02 11.41 -4.60
CA PHE A 101 -1.40 11.05 -3.32
C PHE A 101 -0.53 9.80 -3.45
N THR A 102 0.65 9.78 -2.81
CA THR A 102 1.53 8.60 -2.70
C THR A 102 2.20 8.54 -1.33
N ASN A 103 2.54 7.32 -0.91
CA ASN A 103 3.36 7.01 0.25
C ASN A 103 4.51 6.04 -0.10
N ASP A 104 4.81 5.86 -1.39
CA ASP A 104 5.78 4.86 -1.87
C ASP A 104 7.23 5.35 -1.84
N LYS A 105 7.44 6.66 -1.68
CA LYS A 105 8.77 7.30 -1.69
C LYS A 105 8.99 8.14 -0.44
N PRO A 106 9.65 7.60 0.60
CA PRO A 106 10.16 8.43 1.68
C PRO A 106 11.25 9.36 1.14
N PHE A 107 11.22 10.64 1.51
CA PHE A 107 12.26 11.60 1.11
C PHE A 107 12.57 12.58 2.24
N ASP A 108 13.87 12.88 2.41
CA ASP A 108 14.37 13.76 3.45
C ASP A 108 14.27 15.23 3.02
N LEU A 109 13.42 15.98 3.70
CA LEU A 109 13.22 17.40 3.44
C LEU A 109 13.86 18.23 4.56
N PRO A 110 14.65 19.29 4.27
CA PRO A 110 15.16 20.21 5.28
C PRO A 110 14.03 20.71 6.18
N LYS A 111 14.22 20.80 7.49
CA LYS A 111 13.20 21.37 8.39
C LYS A 111 12.87 22.80 8.00
N CYS A 112 11.60 23.19 8.14
CA CYS A 112 11.15 24.57 7.90
C CYS A 112 11.64 25.51 9.01
N GLU A 113 12.91 25.90 8.98
CA GLU A 113 13.46 26.85 9.96
C GLU A 113 14.24 27.98 9.29
N MET A 114 13.95 29.21 9.73
CA MET A 114 14.45 30.45 9.16
C MET A 114 15.83 30.87 9.71
N LYS A 115 16.70 29.92 10.09
CA LYS A 115 17.91 30.24 10.86
C LYS A 115 19.16 29.57 10.32
N ASN A 116 20.20 30.38 10.22
CA ASN A 116 21.57 30.13 9.77
C ASN A 116 22.34 29.10 10.63
N SER A 117 21.80 27.91 10.85
CA SER A 117 22.55 26.80 11.45
C SER A 117 23.34 26.07 10.37
N VAL A 118 24.64 25.88 10.62
CA VAL A 118 25.59 25.22 9.72
C VAL A 118 25.19 23.76 9.42
N ASP A 119 24.37 23.17 10.28
CA ASP A 119 23.77 21.85 10.10
C ASP A 119 22.30 22.00 9.71
N ILE A 120 21.97 21.65 8.46
CA ILE A 120 20.60 21.59 7.97
C ILE A 120 19.99 20.27 8.45
N GLU A 121 19.23 20.32 9.54
CA GLU A 121 18.44 19.19 9.98
C GLU A 121 17.39 18.82 8.92
N LYS A 122 17.34 17.54 8.55
CA LYS A 122 16.34 16.99 7.64
C LYS A 122 15.33 16.16 8.41
N GLU A 123 14.09 16.15 7.95
CA GLU A 123 13.06 15.23 8.40
C GLU A 123 12.59 14.35 7.25
N MET A 124 12.32 13.09 7.57
CA MET A 124 11.87 12.11 6.61
C MET A 124 10.35 12.20 6.46
N ILE A 125 9.90 12.56 5.28
CA ILE A 125 8.47 12.71 4.94
C ILE A 125 8.01 11.45 4.21
N MET A 126 6.92 10.85 4.67
CA MET A 126 6.36 9.61 4.10
C MET A 126 5.30 9.89 3.04
N HIS A 127 4.51 10.96 3.22
CA HIS A 127 3.29 11.18 2.46
C HIS A 127 3.42 12.40 1.55
N TRP A 128 3.07 12.21 0.28
CA TRP A 128 3.27 13.22 -0.74
C TRP A 128 2.05 13.42 -1.63
N TYR A 129 1.84 14.67 -2.02
CA TYR A 129 0.99 15.01 -3.16
C TYR A 129 1.89 15.29 -4.37
N ILE A 130 1.67 14.55 -5.45
CA ILE A 130 2.35 14.69 -6.72
C ILE A 130 1.56 15.67 -7.58
N VAL A 131 2.27 16.62 -8.19
CA VAL A 131 1.74 17.60 -9.14
C VAL A 131 2.57 17.54 -10.42
N GLU A 132 1.91 17.50 -11.57
CA GLU A 132 2.57 17.30 -12.86
C GLU A 132 3.18 18.61 -13.37
N SER A 133 2.51 19.74 -13.13
CA SER A 133 2.91 21.03 -13.68
C SER A 133 2.93 22.16 -12.65
N LEU A 134 3.84 23.11 -12.83
CA LEU A 134 3.91 24.33 -12.02
C LEU A 134 2.65 25.21 -12.18
N PHE A 135 1.96 25.10 -13.32
CA PHE A 135 0.77 25.87 -13.63
C PHE A 135 -0.49 25.40 -12.89
N GLU A 136 -0.44 24.26 -12.21
CA GLU A 136 -1.55 23.76 -11.40
C GLU A 136 -1.61 24.41 -10.02
N PHE A 137 -0.52 25.05 -9.59
CA PHE A 137 -0.45 25.74 -8.31
C PHE A 137 -1.08 27.13 -8.38
N ASP A 138 -1.83 27.47 -7.34
CA ASP A 138 -2.36 28.81 -7.11
C ASP A 138 -1.29 29.73 -6.48
N ASN A 139 -0.60 29.26 -5.43
CA ASN A 139 0.37 30.07 -4.66
C ASN A 139 1.59 29.25 -4.24
N ILE A 140 2.54 29.04 -5.17
CA ILE A 140 3.80 28.35 -4.90
C ILE A 140 5.01 29.16 -5.35
N GLY A 141 6.04 29.19 -4.52
CA GLY A 141 7.38 29.66 -4.86
C GLY A 141 8.32 28.49 -5.06
N VAL A 142 9.22 28.58 -6.03
CA VAL A 142 10.27 27.59 -6.30
C VAL A 142 11.62 28.23 -6.00
N THR A 143 12.44 27.59 -5.17
CA THR A 143 13.77 28.11 -4.84
C THR A 143 14.73 27.93 -6.01
N ASN A 144 15.82 28.69 -6.00
CA ASN A 144 16.98 28.35 -6.80
C ASN A 144 17.50 26.95 -6.40
N PRO A 145 18.08 26.20 -7.35
CA PRO A 145 18.61 24.88 -7.06
C PRO A 145 19.76 24.98 -6.06
N ASP A 146 19.64 24.27 -4.94
CA ASP A 146 20.69 24.10 -3.95
C ASP A 146 21.02 22.61 -3.85
N GLY A 147 22.28 22.25 -4.06
CA GLY A 147 22.69 20.84 -4.20
C GLY A 147 21.99 20.09 -5.35
N GLY A 148 21.48 20.80 -6.36
CA GLY A 148 20.73 20.21 -7.49
C GLY A 148 19.23 19.99 -7.23
N VAL A 149 18.74 20.30 -6.03
CA VAL A 149 17.32 20.18 -5.67
C VAL A 149 16.69 21.57 -5.65
N LYS A 150 15.52 21.71 -6.28
CA LYS A 150 14.68 22.90 -6.13
C LYS A 150 13.62 22.60 -5.09
N TYR A 151 13.49 23.47 -4.10
CA TYR A 151 12.50 23.35 -3.06
C TYR A 151 11.28 24.21 -3.36
N LEU A 152 10.15 23.85 -2.76
CA LEU A 152 8.89 24.57 -2.89
C LEU A 152 8.62 25.32 -1.58
N ALA A 153 8.10 26.53 -1.68
CA ALA A 153 7.69 27.35 -0.53
C ALA A 153 6.32 27.96 -0.81
N CYS A 154 5.61 28.36 0.23
CA CYS A 154 4.42 29.19 0.07
C CYS A 154 4.84 30.55 -0.53
N SER A 155 4.23 30.97 -1.65
CA SER A 155 4.56 32.24 -2.28
C SER A 155 4.09 33.47 -1.48
N GLU A 156 3.13 33.30 -0.57
CA GLU A 156 2.54 34.41 0.19
C GLU A 156 3.32 34.72 1.48
N CYS A 157 3.74 33.69 2.23
CA CYS A 157 4.42 33.87 3.52
C CYS A 157 5.85 33.32 3.54
N GLU A 158 6.36 32.85 2.40
CA GLU A 158 7.70 32.27 2.23
C GLU A 158 7.98 31.05 3.13
N TYR A 159 6.96 30.49 3.78
CA TYR A 159 7.10 29.29 4.57
C TYR A 159 7.52 28.12 3.69
N GLY A 160 8.69 27.56 3.98
CA GLY A 160 9.25 26.45 3.23
C GLY A 160 10.46 25.82 3.91
N PRO A 161 10.96 24.71 3.37
CA PRO A 161 10.42 24.05 2.18
C PRO A 161 9.12 23.28 2.48
N ILE A 162 8.08 23.34 1.65
CA ILE A 162 6.86 22.51 1.77
C ILE A 162 6.84 21.35 0.79
N GLY A 163 7.90 21.23 -0.01
CA GLY A 163 8.03 20.23 -1.05
C GLY A 163 9.32 20.41 -1.84
N PHE A 164 9.46 19.62 -2.90
CA PHE A 164 10.59 19.70 -3.82
C PHE A 164 10.19 19.32 -5.25
N TYR A 165 11.04 19.68 -6.21
CA TYR A 165 10.95 19.21 -7.58
C TYR A 165 11.90 18.03 -7.82
N CYS A 166 11.37 16.91 -8.30
CA CYS A 166 12.17 15.73 -8.63
C CYS A 166 12.60 15.78 -10.10
N ASN A 167 13.89 15.97 -10.37
CA ASN A 167 14.41 16.01 -11.73
C ASN A 167 14.24 14.68 -12.49
N ASP A 168 14.28 13.54 -11.80
CA ASP A 168 14.15 12.22 -12.43
C ASP A 168 12.70 11.93 -12.87
N ALA A 169 11.74 12.29 -12.02
CA ALA A 169 10.33 12.09 -12.31
C ALA A 169 9.75 13.22 -13.17
N LEU A 170 10.36 14.40 -13.18
CA LEU A 170 9.80 15.64 -13.74
C LEU A 170 8.46 16.06 -13.11
N HIS A 171 8.30 15.78 -11.81
CA HIS A 171 7.11 16.11 -11.04
C HIS A 171 7.47 16.91 -9.78
N TYR A 172 6.49 17.65 -9.29
CA TYR A 172 6.54 18.35 -8.01
C TYR A 172 5.95 17.47 -6.92
N TYR A 173 6.59 17.45 -5.76
CA TYR A 173 6.15 16.69 -4.60
C TYR A 173 5.92 17.65 -3.44
N LEU A 174 4.68 17.70 -2.92
CA LEU A 174 4.32 18.46 -1.72
C LEU A 174 4.23 17.53 -0.52
N ALA A 175 4.88 17.90 0.58
CA ALA A 175 4.85 17.15 1.82
C ALA A 175 3.46 17.30 2.46
N ALA A 176 2.71 16.20 2.56
CA ALA A 176 1.36 16.22 3.14
C ALA A 176 1.35 16.71 4.60
N GLU A 177 2.44 16.46 5.32
CA GLU A 177 2.64 16.88 6.71
C GLU A 177 2.88 18.39 6.87
N ARG A 178 3.22 19.11 5.80
CA ARG A 178 3.53 20.56 5.81
C ARG A 178 2.43 21.43 5.19
N ILE A 179 1.33 20.82 4.75
CA ILE A 179 0.15 21.49 4.19
C ILE A 179 -1.11 21.06 4.93
N CYS A 180 -2.22 21.79 4.75
CA CYS A 180 -3.50 21.44 5.36
C CYS A 180 -4.57 21.25 4.28
N LEU A 181 -5.47 20.30 4.51
CA LEU A 181 -6.71 20.18 3.74
C LEU A 181 -7.74 21.20 4.26
N SER A 182 -8.26 22.03 3.36
CA SER A 182 -9.41 22.90 3.62
C SER A 182 -10.59 22.40 2.81
N ASN A 183 -11.70 22.10 3.49
CA ASN A 183 -12.99 21.92 2.84
C ASN A 183 -13.48 23.31 2.42
N CYS A 184 -13.73 23.52 1.13
CA CYS A 184 -14.47 24.70 0.66
C CYS A 184 -15.98 24.44 0.74
#